data_AF-A0A9X4LIA8-F1
#
_entry.id   AF-A0A9X4LIA8-F1
#
_cell.length_a   1.000
_cell.length_b   1.000
_cell.length_c   1.000
_cell.angle_alpha   90.00
_cell.angle_beta   90.00
_cell.angle_gamma   90.00
#
_symmetry.space_group_name_H-M   'P 1'
#
loop_
_entity.id
_entity.type
_entity.pdbx_description
1 polymer ?
#
loop_
_entity_poly.entity_id
_entity_poly.type
_entity_poly.pdbx_seq_one_letter_code
_entity_poly.pdbx_strand_id
1 'polypeptide(L)'
;MKILVLGSGAGGGYPQWNCNCRLCNGQRSGTLQASARTQSSIAVSPNGEHWLLLNASPDLGHQIRSNAALHPRGGLRGSPIRAVLLTDAQVDHTTGLLSLREGAPLELYCTSSVFEDLSGGLPILTTLGHYCGVRWHRIPIGGEQTAAALDVEGFPGIKVRALAIPGSVPLYSTRRWGASAGDNIALLIEDANTGKRVFYAPGLAHVGDPELAWMQEADCVMVDGTFWTEDEMIDAGLGARSASDMGHLSQTGRSGPPGMLAVLDRLSTRRKVLIHINNSNPILDECGEQRRILALCGIEVAHDGMEIEL
;
A
#
# COMPACT_ATOMS: atom_id res chain seq x y z
N MET A 1 -15.53 -4.58 -9.87
CA MET A 1 -14.06 -4.35 -9.77
C MET A 1 -13.41 -5.44 -8.95
N LYS A 2 -12.27 -5.98 -9.42
CA LYS A 2 -11.45 -6.97 -8.71
C LYS A 2 -10.21 -6.31 -8.11
N ILE A 3 -9.86 -6.71 -6.91
CA ILE A 3 -8.67 -6.26 -6.19
C ILE A 3 -7.92 -7.51 -5.72
N LEU A 4 -6.65 -7.61 -6.07
CA LEU A 4 -5.76 -8.69 -5.68
C LEU A 4 -4.65 -8.13 -4.78
N VAL A 5 -4.56 -8.63 -3.55
CA VAL A 5 -3.48 -8.27 -2.63
C VAL A 5 -2.25 -9.09 -2.98
N LEU A 6 -1.22 -8.43 -3.53
CA LEU A 6 0.02 -9.07 -3.92
C LEU A 6 0.95 -9.25 -2.73
N GLY A 7 1.04 -8.22 -1.90
CA GLY A 7 1.77 -8.22 -0.66
C GLY A 7 1.04 -7.42 0.40
N SER A 8 1.09 -7.90 1.63
CA SER A 8 0.36 -7.35 2.76
C SER A 8 1.24 -6.92 3.94
N GLY A 9 2.55 -7.18 3.88
CA GLY A 9 3.52 -6.72 4.87
C GLY A 9 3.97 -5.28 4.64
N ALA A 10 4.37 -4.59 5.70
CA ALA A 10 5.08 -3.31 5.60
C ALA A 10 6.52 -3.51 5.07
N GLY A 11 7.31 -2.42 4.99
CA GLY A 11 8.73 -2.50 4.63
C GLY A 11 9.50 -3.60 5.36
N GLY A 12 10.21 -4.42 4.60
CA GLY A 12 10.94 -5.60 5.09
C GLY A 12 10.15 -6.92 5.06
N GLY A 13 8.83 -6.87 4.89
CA GLY A 13 7.96 -8.05 4.82
C GLY A 13 7.86 -8.81 6.14
N TYR A 14 7.29 -10.01 6.11
CA TYR A 14 7.16 -10.90 7.26
C TYR A 14 7.38 -12.37 6.86
N PRO A 15 8.33 -13.10 7.47
CA PRO A 15 9.33 -12.60 8.41
C PRO A 15 10.36 -11.69 7.74
N GLN A 16 10.73 -10.59 8.39
CA GLN A 16 11.78 -9.69 7.87
C GLN A 16 13.15 -10.36 7.94
N TRP A 17 13.96 -10.21 6.88
CA TRP A 17 15.21 -10.97 6.65
C TRP A 17 16.19 -10.98 7.85
N ASN A 18 16.34 -9.87 8.56
CA ASN A 18 17.26 -9.71 9.70
C ASN A 18 16.55 -9.58 11.06
N CYS A 19 15.25 -9.81 11.12
CA CYS A 19 14.48 -9.67 12.36
C CYS A 19 14.36 -11.02 13.07
N ASN A 20 14.62 -11.08 14.37
CA ASN A 20 14.35 -12.26 15.20
C ASN A 20 13.41 -11.96 16.37
N CYS A 21 12.52 -10.98 16.20
CA CYS A 21 11.44 -10.74 17.17
C CYS A 21 10.60 -12.01 17.36
N ARG A 22 9.78 -12.03 18.43
CA ARG A 22 8.89 -13.16 18.76
C ARG A 22 8.13 -13.68 17.54
N LEU A 23 7.57 -12.78 16.73
CA LEU A 23 6.75 -13.14 15.57
C LEU A 23 7.56 -13.70 14.41
N CYS A 24 8.68 -13.06 14.04
CA CYS A 24 9.54 -13.54 12.96
C CYS A 24 10.17 -14.90 13.30
N ASN A 25 10.71 -15.03 14.53
CA ASN A 25 11.27 -16.29 14.99
C ASN A 25 10.20 -17.39 15.11
N GLY A 26 9.03 -17.05 15.64
CA GLY A 26 7.92 -17.98 15.80
C GLY A 26 7.43 -18.54 14.46
N GLN A 27 7.36 -17.69 13.43
CA GLN A 27 7.01 -18.12 12.08
C GLN A 27 8.08 -19.05 11.49
N ARG A 28 9.36 -18.69 11.59
CA ARG A 28 10.46 -19.53 11.07
C ARG A 28 10.56 -20.89 11.74
N SER A 29 10.35 -20.92 13.06
CA SER A 29 10.45 -22.15 13.87
C SER A 29 9.16 -22.97 13.89
N GLY A 30 8.06 -22.46 13.32
CA GLY A 30 6.76 -23.13 13.34
C GLY A 30 6.08 -23.14 14.70
N THR A 31 6.54 -22.33 15.67
CA THR A 31 5.94 -22.24 17.01
C THR A 31 4.80 -21.23 17.10
N LEU A 32 4.53 -20.51 16.02
CA LEU A 32 3.49 -19.50 15.93
C LEU A 32 2.70 -19.69 14.63
N GLN A 33 1.37 -19.68 14.73
CA GLN A 33 0.50 -19.78 13.56
C GLN A 33 0.40 -18.40 12.88
N ALA A 34 1.22 -18.19 11.86
CA ALA A 34 1.17 -17.01 11.03
C ALA A 34 1.67 -17.30 9.61
N SER A 35 1.04 -16.65 8.65
CA SER A 35 1.40 -16.73 7.24
C SER A 35 2.46 -15.67 6.87
N ALA A 36 3.44 -16.05 6.05
CA ALA A 36 4.42 -15.13 5.50
C ALA A 36 3.77 -14.09 4.56
N ARG A 37 4.36 -12.90 4.47
CA ARG A 37 3.87 -11.76 3.71
C ARG A 37 5.01 -11.03 3.02
N THR A 38 4.85 -10.78 1.74
CA THR A 38 5.66 -9.87 0.93
C THR A 38 5.24 -8.43 1.18
N GLN A 39 6.06 -7.49 0.73
CA GLN A 39 5.86 -6.06 0.95
C GLN A 39 4.67 -5.50 0.17
N SER A 40 4.02 -4.49 0.75
CA SER A 40 2.73 -3.93 0.35
C SER A 40 2.63 -3.60 -1.13
N SER A 41 1.68 -4.24 -1.80
CA SER A 41 1.28 -3.94 -3.17
C SER A 41 -0.07 -4.60 -3.45
N ILE A 42 -0.93 -3.92 -4.20
CA ILE A 42 -2.19 -4.50 -4.69
C ILE A 42 -2.30 -4.29 -6.20
N ALA A 43 -3.11 -5.11 -6.85
CA ALA A 43 -3.49 -4.92 -8.25
C ALA A 43 -5.01 -4.78 -8.36
N VAL A 44 -5.47 -3.82 -9.17
CA VAL A 44 -6.89 -3.56 -9.39
C VAL A 44 -7.24 -3.82 -10.85
N SER A 45 -8.38 -4.44 -11.11
CA SER A 45 -8.83 -4.75 -12.47
C SER A 45 -10.34 -4.57 -12.64
N PRO A 46 -10.81 -3.99 -13.75
CA PRO A 46 -12.24 -3.97 -14.09
C PRO A 46 -12.72 -5.33 -14.61
N ASN A 47 -11.84 -6.18 -15.16
CA ASN A 47 -12.21 -7.37 -15.93
C ASN A 47 -11.43 -8.65 -15.57
N GLY A 48 -10.41 -8.56 -14.71
CA GLY A 48 -9.51 -9.67 -14.37
C GLY A 48 -8.46 -9.99 -15.44
N GLU A 49 -8.36 -9.16 -16.49
CA GLU A 49 -7.40 -9.35 -17.59
C GLU A 49 -6.37 -8.24 -17.66
N HIS A 50 -6.77 -7.00 -17.37
CA HIS A 50 -5.92 -5.81 -17.38
C HIS A 50 -5.80 -5.28 -15.96
N TRP A 51 -4.58 -5.15 -15.46
CA TRP A 51 -4.31 -4.87 -14.04
C TRP A 51 -3.54 -3.56 -13.87
N LEU A 52 -4.08 -2.68 -13.03
CA LEU A 52 -3.43 -1.48 -12.53
C LEU A 52 -2.72 -1.87 -11.24
N LEU A 53 -1.40 -1.81 -11.25
CA LEU A 53 -0.59 -2.08 -10.07
C LEU A 53 -0.54 -0.83 -9.18
N LEU A 54 -0.86 -0.96 -7.90
CA LEU A 54 -0.67 0.09 -6.91
C LEU A 54 0.55 -0.26 -6.06
N ASN A 55 1.57 0.59 -6.15
CA ASN A 55 2.92 0.40 -5.63
C ASN A 55 3.63 -0.84 -6.21
N ALA A 56 4.93 -0.72 -6.42
CA ALA A 56 5.79 -1.77 -6.96
C ALA A 56 6.82 -2.18 -5.91
N SER A 57 6.49 -3.20 -5.12
CA SER A 57 7.33 -3.63 -4.00
C SER A 57 8.65 -4.29 -4.43
N PRO A 58 9.68 -4.34 -3.57
CA PRO A 58 10.89 -5.13 -3.83
C PRO A 58 10.61 -6.60 -4.17
N ASP A 59 9.50 -7.14 -3.67
CA ASP A 59 9.07 -8.52 -3.91
C ASP A 59 8.30 -8.71 -5.21
N LEU A 60 8.09 -7.65 -6.01
CA LEU A 60 7.19 -7.66 -7.17
C LEU A 60 7.45 -8.81 -8.15
N GLY A 61 8.72 -9.13 -8.41
CA GLY A 61 9.07 -10.26 -9.27
C GLY A 61 8.54 -11.60 -8.72
N HIS A 62 8.62 -11.82 -7.41
CA HIS A 62 8.02 -12.99 -6.76
C HIS A 62 6.49 -12.90 -6.77
N GLN A 63 5.92 -11.74 -6.40
CA GLN A 63 4.48 -11.51 -6.38
C GLN A 63 3.83 -11.82 -7.74
N ILE A 64 4.41 -11.39 -8.85
CA ILE A 64 3.91 -11.70 -10.20
C ILE A 64 3.95 -13.22 -10.47
N ARG A 65 5.06 -13.90 -10.14
CA ARG A 65 5.20 -15.35 -10.38
C ARG A 65 4.22 -16.16 -9.53
N SER A 66 3.93 -15.72 -8.31
CA SER A 66 3.01 -16.39 -7.39
C SER A 66 1.53 -16.17 -7.74
N ASN A 67 1.20 -15.24 -8.63
CA ASN A 67 -0.19 -14.88 -8.96
C ASN A 67 -0.50 -15.09 -10.44
N ALA A 68 -1.24 -16.17 -10.76
CA ALA A 68 -1.58 -16.55 -12.14
C ALA A 68 -2.35 -15.47 -12.91
N ALA A 69 -3.11 -14.61 -12.22
CA ALA A 69 -3.80 -13.47 -12.82
C ALA A 69 -2.85 -12.47 -13.50
N LEU A 70 -1.58 -12.41 -13.05
CA LEU A 70 -0.54 -11.51 -13.55
C LEU A 70 0.45 -12.18 -14.51
N HIS A 71 0.25 -13.46 -14.84
CA HIS A 71 1.13 -14.17 -15.78
C HIS A 71 0.96 -13.65 -17.22
N PRO A 72 2.02 -13.64 -18.04
CA PRO A 72 1.96 -13.23 -19.44
C PRO A 72 0.82 -13.88 -20.22
N ARG A 73 0.12 -13.10 -21.06
CA ARG A 73 -0.92 -13.58 -21.98
C ARG A 73 -0.66 -13.06 -23.39
N GLY A 74 -1.18 -13.76 -24.40
CA GLY A 74 -1.25 -13.25 -25.78
C GLY A 74 0.03 -13.31 -26.61
N GLY A 75 1.00 -14.18 -26.27
CA GLY A 75 2.21 -14.39 -27.08
C GLY A 75 3.41 -14.87 -26.27
N LEU A 76 4.60 -14.85 -26.88
CA LEU A 76 5.87 -15.20 -26.22
C LEU A 76 6.29 -14.18 -25.15
N ARG A 77 5.85 -12.93 -25.29
CA ARG A 77 6.03 -11.84 -24.30
C ARG A 77 4.72 -11.09 -24.17
N GLY A 78 4.35 -10.78 -22.93
CA GLY A 78 3.14 -10.02 -22.60
C GLY A 78 3.07 -9.77 -21.09
N SER A 79 2.24 -8.83 -20.68
CA SER A 79 1.96 -8.56 -19.27
C SER A 79 0.50 -8.12 -19.11
N PRO A 80 -0.26 -8.71 -18.16
CA PRO A 80 -1.54 -8.19 -17.74
C PRO A 80 -1.44 -6.83 -17.04
N ILE A 81 -0.28 -6.50 -16.45
CA ILE A 81 -0.03 -5.20 -15.82
C ILE A 81 0.10 -4.15 -16.92
N ARG A 82 -0.83 -3.19 -16.97
CA ARG A 82 -0.88 -2.14 -18.02
C ARG A 82 -0.37 -0.78 -17.55
N ALA A 83 -0.48 -0.51 -16.26
CA ALA A 83 0.03 0.71 -15.65
C ALA A 83 0.42 0.44 -14.19
N VAL A 84 1.28 1.31 -13.67
CA VAL A 84 1.64 1.37 -12.26
C VAL A 84 1.29 2.74 -11.72
N LEU A 85 0.66 2.80 -10.55
CA LEU A 85 0.37 4.02 -9.82
C LEU A 85 1.06 3.95 -8.46
N LEU A 86 1.85 4.98 -8.13
CA LEU A 86 2.57 5.08 -6.87
C LEU A 86 1.85 6.02 -5.89
N THR A 87 1.67 5.58 -4.65
CA THR A 87 1.11 6.40 -3.57
C THR A 87 2.13 7.33 -2.93
N ASP A 88 3.42 7.02 -3.07
CA ASP A 88 4.54 7.73 -2.47
C ASP A 88 5.85 7.30 -3.15
N ALA A 89 6.98 7.80 -2.66
CA ALA A 89 8.32 7.48 -3.15
C ALA A 89 9.10 6.54 -2.21
N GLN A 90 8.43 5.79 -1.32
CA GLN A 90 9.13 4.91 -0.39
C GLN A 90 9.83 3.75 -1.13
N VAL A 91 10.94 3.28 -0.56
CA VAL A 91 11.77 2.21 -1.17
C VAL A 91 10.96 0.93 -1.36
N ASP A 92 10.13 0.60 -0.38
CA ASP A 92 9.24 -0.55 -0.35
C ASP A 92 8.05 -0.45 -1.31
N HIS A 93 7.78 0.72 -1.87
CA HIS A 93 6.72 0.94 -2.85
C HIS A 93 7.23 1.20 -4.27
N THR A 94 8.55 1.31 -4.48
CA THR A 94 9.10 1.75 -5.78
C THR A 94 10.19 0.86 -6.35
N THR A 95 10.92 0.10 -5.51
CA THR A 95 12.06 -0.71 -5.98
C THR A 95 11.64 -1.80 -6.98
N GLY A 96 10.42 -2.31 -6.87
CA GLY A 96 9.85 -3.31 -7.78
C GLY A 96 9.80 -2.86 -9.23
N LEU A 97 9.78 -1.55 -9.49
CA LEU A 97 9.81 -0.99 -10.85
C LEU A 97 11.02 -1.50 -11.65
N LEU A 98 12.16 -1.69 -10.99
CA LEU A 98 13.36 -2.24 -11.63
C LEU A 98 13.16 -3.68 -12.14
N SER A 99 12.24 -4.45 -11.54
CA SER A 99 11.90 -5.80 -11.98
C SER A 99 11.02 -5.83 -13.24
N LEU A 100 10.52 -4.68 -13.70
CA LEU A 100 9.68 -4.55 -14.89
C LEU A 100 10.45 -4.10 -16.14
N ARG A 101 11.77 -3.88 -16.02
CA ARG A 101 12.62 -3.25 -17.05
C ARG A 101 12.69 -4.01 -18.39
N GLU A 102 12.44 -5.33 -18.40
CA GLU A 102 12.41 -6.15 -19.62
C GLU A 102 11.06 -6.09 -20.36
N GLY A 103 10.12 -5.24 -19.90
CA GLY A 103 8.79 -5.05 -20.45
C GLY A 103 8.69 -3.97 -21.55
N ALA A 104 7.46 -3.67 -21.93
CA ALA A 104 7.12 -2.48 -22.72
C ALA A 104 7.33 -1.21 -21.88
N PRO A 105 7.34 -0.01 -22.50
CA PRO A 105 7.49 1.22 -21.73
C PRO A 105 6.45 1.35 -20.62
N LEU A 106 6.92 1.75 -19.45
CA LEU A 106 6.14 1.74 -18.22
C LEU A 106 5.20 2.96 -18.18
N GLU A 107 3.88 2.73 -18.20
CA GLU A 107 2.89 3.77 -17.88
C GLU A 107 2.89 4.01 -16.37
N LEU A 108 3.50 5.11 -15.94
CA LEU A 108 3.70 5.41 -14.52
C LEU A 108 2.89 6.64 -14.09
N TYR A 109 1.95 6.42 -13.18
CA TYR A 109 1.16 7.46 -12.55
C TYR A 109 1.76 7.82 -11.19
N CYS A 110 2.20 9.06 -11.03
CA CYS A 110 2.68 9.58 -9.75
C CYS A 110 2.63 11.12 -9.73
N THR A 111 2.71 11.69 -8.53
CA THR A 111 2.79 13.14 -8.33
C THR A 111 4.15 13.68 -8.77
N SER A 112 4.28 15.01 -8.91
CA SER A 112 5.58 15.63 -9.21
C SER A 112 6.62 15.33 -8.13
N SER A 113 6.24 15.39 -6.84
CA SER A 113 7.12 15.08 -5.71
C SER A 113 7.74 13.69 -5.82
N VAL A 114 6.92 12.67 -6.13
CA VAL A 114 7.37 11.30 -6.30
C VAL A 114 8.25 11.16 -7.55
N PHE A 115 7.87 11.77 -8.66
CA PHE A 115 8.67 11.75 -9.88
C PHE A 115 10.06 12.37 -9.67
N GLU A 116 10.14 13.50 -8.97
CA GLU A 116 11.39 14.19 -8.62
C GLU A 116 12.29 13.31 -7.74
N ASP A 117 11.74 12.71 -6.69
CA ASP A 117 12.50 11.81 -5.81
C ASP A 117 13.04 10.58 -6.56
N LEU A 118 12.26 10.01 -7.48
CA LEU A 118 12.63 8.83 -8.24
C LEU A 118 13.49 9.12 -9.48
N SER A 119 13.65 10.40 -9.84
CA SER A 119 14.59 10.86 -10.87
C SER A 119 15.91 11.36 -10.28
N GLY A 120 15.89 11.80 -9.00
CA GLY A 120 17.02 12.38 -8.29
C GLY A 120 17.55 11.50 -7.16
N GLY A 121 16.92 11.59 -5.98
CA GLY A 121 17.43 10.98 -4.73
C GLY A 121 17.56 9.46 -4.78
N LEU A 122 16.61 8.78 -5.45
CA LEU A 122 16.68 7.36 -5.76
C LEU A 122 16.38 7.20 -7.26
N PRO A 123 17.38 7.31 -8.15
CA PRO A 123 17.20 7.54 -9.59
C PRO A 123 16.73 6.29 -10.37
N ILE A 124 15.66 5.65 -9.93
CA ILE A 124 15.02 4.48 -10.56
C ILE A 124 14.50 4.85 -11.96
N LEU A 125 13.86 6.01 -12.12
CA LEU A 125 13.28 6.40 -13.41
C LEU A 125 14.37 6.71 -14.44
N THR A 126 15.45 7.36 -14.00
CA THR A 126 16.66 7.57 -14.82
C THR A 126 17.24 6.23 -15.26
N THR A 127 17.33 5.25 -14.35
CA THR A 127 17.80 3.91 -14.69
C THR A 127 16.89 3.23 -15.72
N LEU A 128 15.57 3.26 -15.52
CA LEU A 128 14.60 2.66 -16.45
C LEU A 128 14.58 3.33 -17.83
N GLY A 129 15.00 4.60 -17.93
CA GLY A 129 15.22 5.30 -19.20
C GLY A 129 16.20 4.60 -20.14
N HIS A 130 17.15 3.82 -19.61
CA HIS A 130 18.07 3.00 -20.40
C HIS A 130 17.53 1.62 -20.78
N TYR A 131 16.35 1.23 -20.28
CA TYR A 131 15.71 -0.06 -20.53
C TYR A 131 14.37 0.14 -21.25
N CYS A 132 13.25 -0.21 -20.61
CA CYS A 132 11.92 -0.09 -21.19
C CYS A 132 11.48 1.36 -21.42
N GLY A 133 12.09 2.33 -20.74
CA GLY A 133 11.61 3.71 -20.67
C GLY A 133 10.39 3.85 -19.77
N VAL A 134 10.08 5.10 -19.43
CA VAL A 134 8.95 5.47 -18.57
C VAL A 134 8.12 6.55 -19.27
N ARG A 135 6.81 6.33 -19.37
CA ARG A 135 5.82 7.34 -19.73
C ARG A 135 5.16 7.84 -18.46
N TRP A 136 5.52 9.05 -18.05
CA TRP A 136 4.99 9.66 -16.83
C TRP A 136 3.63 10.29 -17.09
N HIS A 137 2.64 9.86 -16.32
CA HIS A 137 1.32 10.46 -16.21
C HIS A 137 1.22 11.19 -14.88
N ARG A 138 1.26 12.52 -14.93
CA ARG A 138 1.26 13.35 -13.72
C ARG A 138 -0.09 13.28 -13.00
N ILE A 139 -0.06 12.91 -11.72
CA ILE A 139 -1.18 13.13 -10.79
C ILE A 139 -1.09 14.60 -10.33
N PRO A 140 -2.07 15.47 -10.63
CA PRO A 140 -1.97 16.91 -10.38
C PRO A 140 -2.30 17.24 -8.91
N ILE A 141 -1.45 16.76 -8.00
CA ILE A 141 -1.46 17.10 -6.57
C ILE A 141 -0.13 17.80 -6.25
N GLY A 142 -0.22 18.93 -5.56
CA GLY A 142 0.93 19.76 -5.21
C GLY A 142 0.53 21.22 -4.96
N GLY A 143 1.31 21.92 -4.14
CA GLY A 143 0.99 23.29 -3.72
C GLY A 143 -0.37 23.34 -3.01
N GLU A 144 -1.28 24.17 -3.51
CA GLU A 144 -2.64 24.32 -2.97
C GLU A 144 -3.60 23.21 -3.43
N GLN A 145 -3.25 22.44 -4.47
CA GLN A 145 -4.10 21.37 -5.00
C GLN A 145 -3.88 20.09 -4.19
N THR A 146 -4.83 19.76 -3.32
CA THR A 146 -4.75 18.61 -2.39
C THR A 146 -5.55 17.39 -2.84
N ALA A 147 -6.39 17.50 -3.87
CA ALA A 147 -7.11 16.37 -4.42
C ALA A 147 -7.25 16.48 -5.94
N ALA A 148 -7.29 15.34 -6.64
CA ALA A 148 -7.46 15.30 -8.09
C ALA A 148 -8.21 14.05 -8.53
N ALA A 149 -8.99 14.15 -9.60
CA ALA A 149 -9.45 12.99 -10.36
C ALA A 149 -8.48 12.72 -11.50
N LEU A 150 -8.26 11.45 -11.84
CA LEU A 150 -7.48 11.03 -13.00
C LEU A 150 -8.15 9.86 -13.72
N ASP A 151 -8.01 9.88 -15.04
CA ASP A 151 -8.31 8.75 -15.89
C ASP A 151 -7.04 7.93 -16.08
N VAL A 152 -7.15 6.61 -15.91
CA VAL A 152 -6.04 5.68 -16.14
C VAL A 152 -6.23 5.05 -17.51
N GLU A 153 -5.31 5.34 -18.43
CA GLU A 153 -5.38 4.86 -19.81
C GLU A 153 -5.36 3.33 -19.83
N GLY A 154 -6.27 2.73 -20.62
CA GLY A 154 -6.42 1.27 -20.68
C GLY A 154 -7.32 0.65 -19.60
N PHE A 155 -7.92 1.46 -18.71
CA PHE A 155 -8.85 1.00 -17.68
C PHE A 155 -10.24 1.64 -17.81
N PRO A 156 -10.98 1.36 -18.91
CA PRO A 156 -12.32 1.89 -19.07
C PRO A 156 -13.20 1.42 -17.90
N GLY A 157 -13.93 2.36 -17.30
CA GLY A 157 -14.81 2.08 -16.16
C GLY A 157 -14.13 2.12 -14.79
N ILE A 158 -12.80 2.25 -14.69
CA ILE A 158 -12.13 2.56 -13.43
C ILE A 158 -11.89 4.07 -13.35
N LYS A 159 -12.51 4.73 -12.37
CA LYS A 159 -12.25 6.15 -12.06
C LYS A 159 -11.40 6.22 -10.81
N VAL A 160 -10.32 6.99 -10.85
CA VAL A 160 -9.44 7.16 -9.69
C VAL A 160 -9.47 8.61 -9.24
N ARG A 161 -9.66 8.81 -7.93
CA ARG A 161 -9.43 10.08 -7.25
C ARG A 161 -8.26 9.90 -6.30
N ALA A 162 -7.39 10.90 -6.22
CA ALA A 162 -6.26 10.94 -5.31
C ALA A 162 -6.43 12.11 -4.33
N LEU A 163 -6.06 11.88 -3.07
CA LEU A 163 -6.06 12.87 -1.98
C LEU A 163 -4.66 12.92 -1.39
N ALA A 164 -4.08 14.10 -1.28
CA ALA A 164 -2.87 14.34 -0.51
C ALA A 164 -3.15 14.02 0.96
N ILE A 165 -2.34 13.16 1.56
CA ILE A 165 -2.50 12.74 2.96
C ILE A 165 -1.23 13.03 3.76
N PRO A 166 -1.35 13.18 5.10
CA PRO A 166 -0.19 13.23 5.97
C PRO A 166 0.60 11.91 5.91
N GLY A 167 1.91 12.00 5.74
CA GLY A 167 2.80 10.84 5.68
C GLY A 167 4.26 11.24 5.78
N SER A 168 5.13 10.26 5.94
CA SER A 168 6.58 10.49 6.00
C SER A 168 7.16 10.64 4.59
N VAL A 169 8.13 11.54 4.46
CA VAL A 169 8.93 11.65 3.23
C VAL A 169 10.04 10.58 3.31
N PRO A 170 10.37 9.87 2.21
CA PRO A 170 11.42 8.85 2.23
C PRO A 170 12.75 9.39 2.76
N LEU A 171 13.47 8.56 3.53
CA LEU A 171 14.71 8.97 4.20
C LEU A 171 15.82 9.46 3.26
N TYR A 172 15.81 8.97 2.02
CA TYR A 172 16.77 9.35 0.98
C TYR A 172 16.43 10.68 0.30
N SER A 173 15.19 11.16 0.42
CA SER A 173 14.75 12.37 -0.29
C SER A 173 15.52 13.59 0.18
N THR A 174 15.94 14.42 -0.77
CA THR A 174 16.55 15.73 -0.48
C THR A 174 15.55 16.71 0.14
N ARG A 175 14.24 16.43 0.00
CA ARG A 175 13.13 17.24 0.52
C ARG A 175 12.63 16.75 1.88
N ARG A 176 13.28 15.76 2.51
CA ARG A 176 12.80 15.11 3.75
C ARG A 176 12.51 16.03 4.94
N TRP A 177 13.03 17.26 4.92
CA TRP A 177 12.82 18.27 5.96
C TRP A 177 11.71 19.28 5.64
N GLY A 178 11.07 19.16 4.46
CA GLY A 178 10.00 20.02 4.00
C GLY A 178 8.93 19.23 3.26
N ALA A 179 8.08 18.54 4.02
CA ALA A 179 6.96 17.78 3.47
C ALA A 179 6.05 18.69 2.62
N SER A 180 5.64 18.21 1.46
CA SER A 180 4.76 18.90 0.54
C SER A 180 3.54 18.06 0.20
N ALA A 181 2.44 18.73 -0.17
CA ALA A 181 1.30 18.04 -0.75
C ALA A 181 1.75 17.23 -1.97
N GLY A 182 1.39 15.94 -1.99
CA GLY A 182 1.75 15.01 -3.04
C GLY A 182 2.94 14.11 -2.72
N ASP A 183 3.61 14.25 -1.58
CA ASP A 183 4.59 13.26 -1.11
C ASP A 183 3.94 11.90 -0.83
N ASN A 184 2.74 11.92 -0.27
CA ASN A 184 1.92 10.77 0.05
C ASN A 184 0.48 11.03 -0.41
N ILE A 185 -0.15 10.04 -1.06
CA ILE A 185 -1.54 10.13 -1.50
C ILE A 185 -2.34 8.89 -1.09
N ALA A 186 -3.60 9.12 -0.69
CA ALA A 186 -4.63 8.09 -0.64
C ALA A 186 -5.40 8.06 -1.97
N LEU A 187 -6.02 6.92 -2.26
CA LEU A 187 -6.80 6.72 -3.48
C LEU A 187 -8.24 6.33 -3.15
N LEU A 188 -9.19 6.91 -3.87
CA LEU A 188 -10.57 6.41 -3.96
C LEU A 188 -10.79 5.93 -5.38
N ILE A 189 -10.98 4.62 -5.54
CA ILE A 189 -11.12 3.95 -6.84
C ILE A 189 -12.57 3.50 -6.98
N GLU A 190 -13.24 3.96 -8.02
CA GLU A 190 -14.64 3.65 -8.34
C GLU A 190 -14.71 2.78 -9.60
N ASP A 191 -15.50 1.70 -9.52
CA ASP A 191 -16.02 1.02 -10.71
C ASP A 191 -17.26 1.77 -11.21
N ALA A 192 -17.13 2.45 -12.33
CA ALA A 192 -18.20 3.25 -12.91
C ALA A 192 -19.42 2.43 -13.35
N ASN A 193 -19.27 1.10 -13.54
CA ASN A 193 -20.37 0.24 -13.93
C ASN A 193 -21.27 -0.13 -12.75
N THR A 194 -20.68 -0.30 -11.57
CA THR A 194 -21.41 -0.72 -10.35
C THR A 194 -21.59 0.42 -9.34
N GLY A 195 -20.84 1.51 -9.50
CA GLY A 195 -20.72 2.61 -8.54
C GLY A 195 -19.93 2.24 -7.29
N LYS A 196 -19.30 1.06 -7.25
CA LYS A 196 -18.63 0.52 -6.06
C LYS A 196 -17.25 1.10 -5.88
N ARG A 197 -16.91 1.40 -4.63
CA ARG A 197 -15.71 2.18 -4.29
C ARG A 197 -14.81 1.49 -3.28
N VAL A 198 -13.51 1.55 -3.53
CA VAL A 198 -12.48 1.22 -2.53
C VAL A 198 -11.66 2.46 -2.20
N PHE A 199 -11.49 2.74 -0.90
CA PHE A 199 -10.51 3.68 -0.40
C PHE A 199 -9.23 2.93 -0.01
N TYR A 200 -8.08 3.33 -0.57
CA TYR A 200 -6.78 2.70 -0.36
C TYR A 200 -5.77 3.72 0.17
N ALA A 201 -5.28 3.49 1.38
CA ALA A 201 -4.27 4.31 2.05
C ALA A 201 -3.36 3.40 2.91
N PRO A 202 -2.34 2.74 2.31
CA PRO A 202 -1.52 1.75 3.01
C PRO A 202 -0.59 2.38 4.06
N GLY A 203 -0.22 3.65 3.91
CA GLY A 203 0.46 4.45 4.92
C GLY A 203 -0.38 5.68 5.25
N LEU A 204 -0.73 5.88 6.52
CA LEU A 204 -1.60 6.98 6.94
C LEU A 204 -1.21 7.47 8.34
N ALA A 205 -0.57 8.63 8.43
CA ALA A 205 -0.09 9.16 9.71
C ALA A 205 -1.23 9.68 10.61
N HIS A 206 -2.33 10.14 10.00
CA HIS A 206 -3.47 10.72 10.68
C HIS A 206 -4.72 10.64 9.80
N VAL A 207 -5.91 10.58 10.41
CA VAL A 207 -7.20 10.63 9.70
C VAL A 207 -7.91 11.93 10.08
N GLY A 208 -7.92 12.90 9.17
CA GLY A 208 -8.68 14.14 9.30
C GLY A 208 -10.06 14.05 8.66
N ASP A 209 -10.75 15.19 8.60
CA ASP A 209 -12.08 15.28 7.99
C ASP A 209 -12.09 14.90 6.51
N PRO A 210 -11.11 15.29 5.66
CA PRO A 210 -11.09 14.90 4.25
C PRO A 210 -10.94 13.38 4.06
N GLU A 211 -10.03 12.76 4.79
CA GLU A 211 -9.79 11.31 4.72
C GLU A 211 -11.02 10.55 5.22
N LEU A 212 -11.59 10.97 6.35
CA LEU A 212 -12.78 10.34 6.91
C LEU A 212 -13.98 10.45 5.96
N ALA A 213 -14.18 11.59 5.30
CA ALA A 213 -15.24 11.77 4.32
C ALA A 213 -15.09 10.78 3.15
N TRP A 214 -13.87 10.60 2.62
CA TRP A 214 -13.61 9.65 1.53
C TRP A 214 -13.75 8.19 1.98
N MET A 215 -13.37 7.88 3.21
CA MET A 215 -13.60 6.56 3.81
C MET A 215 -15.11 6.25 3.92
N GLN A 216 -15.93 7.24 4.29
CA GLN A 216 -17.40 7.09 4.35
C GLN A 216 -18.06 6.92 2.98
N GLU A 217 -17.47 7.48 1.92
CA GLU A 217 -17.92 7.28 0.55
C GLU A 217 -17.66 5.86 0.01
N ALA A 218 -16.76 5.10 0.65
CA ALA A 218 -16.29 3.80 0.14
C ALA A 218 -17.13 2.62 0.63
N ASP A 219 -17.28 1.59 -0.23
CA ASP A 219 -17.84 0.29 0.13
C ASP A 219 -16.81 -0.62 0.83
N CYS A 220 -15.54 -0.40 0.52
CA CYS A 220 -14.40 -1.08 1.13
C CYS A 220 -13.32 -0.04 1.50
N VAL A 221 -12.78 -0.13 2.71
CA VAL A 221 -11.58 0.62 3.11
C VAL A 221 -10.42 -0.36 3.31
N MET A 222 -9.29 -0.06 2.68
CA MET A 222 -8.03 -0.77 2.80
C MET A 222 -6.98 0.21 3.32
N VAL A 223 -6.71 0.15 4.63
CA VAL A 223 -5.97 1.20 5.34
C VAL A 223 -4.79 0.66 6.13
N ASP A 224 -3.93 1.59 6.55
CA ASP A 224 -2.73 1.35 7.34
C ASP A 224 -2.94 0.40 8.52
N GLY A 225 -2.23 -0.72 8.45
CA GLY A 225 -2.19 -1.81 9.39
C GLY A 225 -0.82 -1.96 10.07
N THR A 226 0.05 -0.96 9.99
CA THR A 226 1.48 -1.12 10.29
C THR A 226 1.74 -1.53 11.74
N PHE A 227 1.25 -0.77 12.72
CA PHE A 227 1.55 -1.00 14.14
C PHE A 227 0.28 -1.10 14.99
N TRP A 228 0.26 -2.08 15.91
CA TRP A 228 -0.83 -2.24 16.87
C TRP A 228 -0.86 -1.12 17.89
N THR A 229 0.30 -0.80 18.47
CA THR A 229 0.47 0.28 19.44
C THR A 229 1.48 1.32 18.94
N GLU A 230 1.42 2.52 19.51
CA GLU A 230 2.33 3.62 19.19
C GLU A 230 3.81 3.26 19.43
N ASP A 231 4.11 2.49 20.47
CA ASP A 231 5.49 2.18 20.89
C ASP A 231 5.91 0.74 20.51
N GLU A 232 5.20 0.09 19.58
CA GLU A 232 5.37 -1.33 19.24
C GLU A 232 6.82 -1.73 18.90
N MET A 233 7.54 -0.90 18.15
CA MET A 233 8.94 -1.16 17.78
C MET A 233 9.88 -1.08 18.98
N ILE A 234 9.57 -0.22 19.95
CA ILE A 234 10.34 -0.03 21.19
C ILE A 234 10.10 -1.25 22.09
N ASP A 235 8.84 -1.63 22.28
CA ASP A 235 8.44 -2.78 23.10
C ASP A 235 8.98 -4.10 22.55
N ALA A 236 9.03 -4.24 21.22
CA ALA A 236 9.61 -5.40 20.55
C ALA A 236 11.16 -5.41 20.55
N GLY A 237 11.81 -4.33 21.00
CA GLY A 237 13.26 -4.19 21.00
C GLY A 237 13.88 -4.07 19.60
N LEU A 238 13.11 -3.59 18.61
CA LEU A 238 13.49 -3.53 17.19
C LEU A 238 13.92 -2.14 16.73
N GLY A 239 13.67 -1.10 17.53
CA GLY A 239 14.06 0.26 17.22
C GLY A 239 13.65 1.24 18.30
N ALA A 240 13.99 2.51 18.11
CA ALA A 240 13.71 3.60 19.05
C ALA A 240 12.61 4.57 18.56
N ARG A 241 12.06 4.35 17.36
CA ARG A 241 11.04 5.23 16.75
C ARG A 241 9.64 4.74 17.10
N SER A 242 8.73 5.66 17.39
CA SER A 242 7.31 5.36 17.54
C SER A 242 6.60 5.23 16.18
N ALA A 243 5.36 4.75 16.17
CA ALA A 243 4.53 4.69 14.97
C ALA A 243 4.39 6.06 14.31
N SER A 244 4.12 7.11 15.10
CA SER A 244 4.02 8.49 14.61
C SER A 244 5.33 9.01 14.03
N ASP A 245 6.49 8.68 14.62
CA ASP A 245 7.81 9.05 14.06
C ASP A 245 8.04 8.46 12.67
N MET A 246 7.38 7.35 12.36
CA MET A 246 7.45 6.66 11.07
C MET A 246 6.32 7.08 10.13
N GLY A 247 5.39 7.93 10.58
CA GLY A 247 4.27 8.43 9.78
C GLY A 247 3.10 7.46 9.70
N HIS A 248 2.86 6.66 10.75
CA HIS A 248 1.78 5.68 10.82
C HIS A 248 0.86 5.91 12.02
N LEU A 249 -0.45 5.89 11.77
CA LEU A 249 -1.47 5.85 12.82
C LEU A 249 -1.58 4.42 13.34
N SER A 250 -1.15 4.20 14.58
CA SER A 250 -1.29 2.91 15.25
C SER A 250 -2.77 2.48 15.37
N GLN A 251 -3.03 1.17 15.39
CA GLN A 251 -4.39 0.63 15.52
C GLN A 251 -5.05 1.02 16.83
N THR A 252 -4.26 1.08 17.90
CA THR A 252 -4.64 1.52 19.23
C THR A 252 -3.69 2.62 19.71
N GLY A 253 -4.18 3.59 20.47
CA GLY A 253 -3.33 4.61 21.08
C GLY A 253 -2.41 4.04 22.17
N ARG A 254 -1.47 4.85 22.67
CA ARG A 254 -0.47 4.45 23.69
C ARG A 254 -1.04 3.69 24.90
N SER A 255 -2.22 4.07 25.36
CA SER A 255 -2.87 3.47 26.53
C SER A 255 -4.26 2.90 26.21
N GLY A 256 -4.52 2.55 24.94
CA GLY A 256 -5.87 2.21 24.43
C GLY A 256 -6.53 3.38 23.71
N PRO A 257 -7.74 3.20 23.12
CA PRO A 257 -8.22 3.93 21.94
C PRO A 257 -8.20 5.46 22.17
N PRO A 258 -7.85 6.31 21.19
CA PRO A 258 -8.22 6.17 19.79
C PRO A 258 -7.01 6.00 18.85
N GLY A 259 -7.05 4.97 18.02
CA GLY A 259 -6.18 4.75 16.86
C GLY A 259 -7.04 4.40 15.65
N MET A 260 -6.48 3.71 14.66
CA MET A 260 -7.22 3.30 13.45
C MET A 260 -8.52 2.54 13.77
N LEU A 261 -8.58 1.74 14.84
CA LEU A 261 -9.79 1.00 15.22
C LEU A 261 -10.96 1.94 15.55
N ALA A 262 -10.69 3.04 16.25
CA ALA A 262 -11.72 4.03 16.59
C ALA A 262 -12.20 4.80 15.35
N VAL A 263 -11.31 5.03 14.38
CA VAL A 263 -11.70 5.60 13.08
C VAL A 263 -12.62 4.63 12.34
N LEU A 264 -12.22 3.36 12.24
CA LEU A 264 -12.96 2.32 11.53
C LEU A 264 -14.33 2.04 12.17
N ASP A 265 -14.46 2.15 13.48
CA ASP A 265 -15.75 1.99 14.20
C ASP A 265 -16.78 3.06 13.79
N ARG A 266 -16.32 4.28 13.46
CA ARG A 266 -17.18 5.38 12.99
C ARG A 266 -17.70 5.20 11.56
N LEU A 267 -17.17 4.23 10.81
CA LEU A 267 -17.54 4.00 9.43
C LEU A 267 -18.72 3.03 9.33
N SER A 268 -19.71 3.42 8.51
CA SER A 268 -20.78 2.55 8.02
C SER A 268 -20.35 1.65 6.85
N THR A 269 -19.10 1.80 6.38
CA THR A 269 -18.49 1.01 5.31
C THR A 269 -18.61 -0.49 5.56
N ARG A 270 -18.94 -1.24 4.50
CA ARG A 270 -19.27 -2.67 4.59
C ARG A 270 -18.05 -3.55 4.85
N ARG A 271 -16.90 -3.21 4.25
CA ARG A 271 -15.68 -4.02 4.34
C ARG A 271 -14.50 -3.18 4.82
N LYS A 272 -13.83 -3.63 5.88
CA LYS A 272 -12.74 -2.91 6.54
C LYS A 272 -11.53 -3.83 6.57
N VAL A 273 -10.45 -3.45 5.92
CA VAL A 273 -9.26 -4.29 5.76
C VAL A 273 -8.01 -3.51 6.18
N LEU A 274 -7.22 -4.09 7.07
CA LEU A 274 -5.88 -3.59 7.40
C LEU A 274 -4.86 -4.22 6.45
N ILE A 275 -3.97 -3.42 5.87
CA ILE A 275 -2.88 -3.83 4.98
C ILE A 275 -1.58 -3.12 5.40
N HIS A 276 -0.44 -3.45 4.79
CA HIS A 276 0.87 -2.86 5.13
C HIS A 276 1.23 -3.12 6.60
N ILE A 277 1.29 -4.39 6.99
CA ILE A 277 1.39 -4.82 8.39
C ILE A 277 2.85 -5.07 8.75
N ASN A 278 3.37 -4.42 9.80
CA ASN A 278 4.76 -4.61 10.19
C ASN A 278 5.00 -5.98 10.82
N ASN A 279 6.23 -6.50 10.69
CA ASN A 279 6.61 -7.81 11.22
C ASN A 279 6.57 -7.93 12.75
N SER A 280 6.48 -6.82 13.47
CA SER A 280 6.26 -6.76 14.93
C SER A 280 4.80 -6.83 15.34
N ASN A 281 3.86 -6.67 14.40
CA ASN A 281 2.47 -6.44 14.74
C ASN A 281 1.79 -7.75 15.20
N PRO A 282 1.24 -7.80 16.43
CA PRO A 282 0.63 -9.01 16.97
C PRO A 282 -0.58 -9.51 16.19
N ILE A 283 -1.20 -8.72 15.31
CA ILE A 283 -2.32 -9.17 14.46
C ILE A 283 -1.90 -10.23 13.42
N LEU A 284 -0.58 -10.41 13.23
CA LEU A 284 -0.02 -11.48 12.39
C LEU A 284 -0.16 -12.87 13.05
N ASP A 285 -0.22 -12.93 14.39
CA ASP A 285 -0.50 -14.16 15.14
C ASP A 285 -1.99 -14.50 15.00
N GLU A 286 -2.30 -15.53 14.20
CA GLU A 286 -3.68 -15.88 13.84
C GLU A 286 -4.51 -16.33 15.05
N CYS A 287 -3.84 -16.79 16.12
CA CYS A 287 -4.47 -17.19 17.38
C CYS A 287 -4.39 -16.09 18.45
N GLY A 288 -3.75 -14.96 18.14
CA GLY A 288 -3.50 -13.85 19.06
C GLY A 288 -4.77 -13.10 19.50
N GLU A 289 -4.67 -12.40 20.64
CA GLU A 289 -5.78 -11.60 21.17
C GLU A 289 -6.17 -10.45 20.25
N GLN A 290 -5.18 -9.75 19.71
CA GLN A 290 -5.36 -8.63 18.80
C GLN A 290 -6.08 -9.06 17.53
N ARG A 291 -5.77 -10.27 17.01
CA ARG A 291 -6.48 -10.87 15.88
C ARG A 291 -7.95 -11.14 16.20
N ARG A 292 -8.26 -11.64 17.41
CA ARG A 292 -9.64 -11.84 17.88
C ARG A 292 -10.40 -10.53 18.03
N ILE A 293 -9.76 -9.47 18.54
CA ILE A 293 -10.36 -8.13 18.67
C ILE A 293 -10.80 -7.63 17.29
N LEU A 294 -9.92 -7.71 16.28
CA LEU A 294 -10.25 -7.29 14.92
C LEU A 294 -11.45 -8.07 14.35
N ALA A 295 -11.49 -9.39 14.55
CA ALA A 295 -12.61 -10.22 14.12
C ALA A 295 -13.94 -9.80 14.78
N LEU A 296 -13.93 -9.47 16.07
CA LEU A 296 -15.11 -8.96 16.79
C LEU A 296 -15.56 -7.59 16.27
N CYS A 297 -14.63 -6.75 15.82
CA CYS A 297 -14.92 -5.45 15.21
C CYS A 297 -15.29 -5.55 13.71
N GLY A 298 -15.30 -6.75 13.13
CA GLY A 298 -15.54 -6.93 11.69
C GLY A 298 -14.44 -6.34 10.81
N ILE A 299 -13.20 -6.30 11.31
CA ILE A 299 -12.02 -5.79 10.59
C ILE A 299 -11.20 -6.99 10.12
N GLU A 300 -10.97 -7.07 8.83
CA GLU A 300 -10.13 -8.09 8.19
C GLU A 300 -8.66 -7.65 8.21
N VAL A 301 -7.76 -8.64 8.18
CA VAL A 301 -6.32 -8.43 8.07
C VAL A 301 -5.86 -9.05 6.78
N ALA A 302 -5.32 -8.23 5.89
CA ALA A 302 -4.87 -8.66 4.58
C ALA A 302 -3.82 -9.77 4.67
N HIS A 303 -3.82 -10.62 3.64
CA HIS A 303 -2.80 -11.62 3.39
C HIS A 303 -2.50 -11.66 1.90
N ASP A 304 -1.31 -12.14 1.56
CA ASP A 304 -0.90 -12.27 0.17
C ASP A 304 -1.85 -13.26 -0.55
N GLY A 305 -2.25 -12.92 -1.77
CA GLY A 305 -3.24 -13.65 -2.55
C GLY A 305 -4.70 -13.41 -2.14
N MET A 306 -4.99 -12.51 -1.19
CA MET A 306 -6.37 -12.12 -0.86
C MET A 306 -7.02 -11.46 -2.07
N GLU A 307 -8.19 -11.96 -2.46
CA GLU A 307 -9.02 -11.37 -3.52
C GLU A 307 -10.26 -10.68 -2.93
N ILE A 308 -10.53 -9.47 -3.40
CA ILE A 308 -11.70 -8.68 -3.04
C ILE A 308 -12.44 -8.34 -4.34
N GLU A 309 -13.73 -8.67 -4.38
CA GLU A 309 -14.62 -8.29 -5.48
C GLU A 309 -15.64 -7.29 -4.96
N LEU A 310 -15.78 -6.17 -5.68
CA LEU A 310 -16.71 -5.09 -5.39
C LEU A 310 -17.66 -4.87 -6.58
#